data_AF-A0A3M1EXY0-F1
#
_entry.id   AF-A0A3M1EXY0-F1
#
_cell.length_a   1.000
_cell.length_b   1.000
_cell.length_c   1.000
_cell.angle_alpha   90.00
_cell.angle_beta   90.00
_cell.angle_gamma   90.00
#
_symmetry.space_group_name_H-M   'P 1'
#
loop_
_entity.id
_entity.type
_entity.pdbx_description
1 polymer ?
#
loop_
_entity_poly.entity_id
_entity_poly.type
_entity_poly.pdbx_seq_one_letter_code
_entity_poly.pdbx_strand_id
1 'polypeptide(L)'
;CLVCGAPDLYVQRDFDRRLGCLVILVAVALSYPTRGLSLIIAVFADYLLYHLLPEITICYRCHAVYRNVERNPSHAPFDPAVGEKYEVEASGYRNPRVPRTSHRAGRKGPNQGEG
;
A
#
# COMPACT_ATOMS: atom_id res chain seq x y z
N CYS A 1 3.91 -1.64 -13.76
CA CYS A 1 5.07 -2.07 -12.94
C CYS A 1 6.24 -2.36 -13.87
N LEU A 2 7.43 -1.79 -13.62
CA LEU A 2 8.62 -1.98 -14.45
C LEU A 2 9.24 -3.38 -14.30
N VAL A 3 8.99 -4.06 -13.18
CA VAL A 3 9.54 -5.40 -12.89
C VAL A 3 8.71 -6.52 -13.53
N CYS A 4 7.38 -6.48 -13.40
CA CYS A 4 6.50 -7.58 -13.80
C CYS A 4 5.48 -7.23 -14.89
N GLY A 5 5.46 -5.98 -15.38
CA GLY A 5 4.52 -5.51 -16.40
C GLY A 5 3.07 -5.30 -15.94
N ALA A 6 2.71 -5.61 -14.68
CA ALA A 6 1.35 -5.46 -14.19
C ALA A 6 0.90 -3.98 -14.16
N PRO A 7 -0.35 -3.66 -14.58
CA PRO A 7 -0.87 -2.29 -14.60
C PRO A 7 -1.32 -1.79 -13.23
N ASP A 8 -1.59 -2.68 -12.28
CA ASP A 8 -2.16 -2.31 -10.99
C ASP A 8 -1.04 -1.97 -10.00
N LEU A 9 -1.03 -0.72 -9.54
CA LEU A 9 -0.20 -0.22 -8.46
C LEU A 9 -1.08 0.56 -7.48
N TYR A 10 -0.74 0.49 -6.20
CA TYR A 10 -1.41 1.23 -5.14
C TYR A 10 -0.42 2.13 -4.40
N VAL A 11 -0.95 3.19 -3.79
CA VAL A 11 -0.17 4.09 -2.96
C VAL A 11 -0.40 3.76 -1.48
N GLN A 12 0.69 3.77 -0.71
CA GLN A 12 0.68 3.56 0.73
C GLN A 12 1.69 4.51 1.38
N ARG A 13 1.44 4.94 2.63
CA ARG A 13 2.44 5.70 3.42
C ARG A 13 3.57 4.76 3.83
N ASP A 14 4.83 5.17 3.66
CA ASP A 14 6.01 4.36 4.02
C ASP A 14 6.21 4.40 5.54
N PHE A 15 5.41 3.62 6.28
CA PHE A 15 5.54 3.55 7.72
C PHE A 15 6.72 2.68 8.14
N ASP A 16 7.80 3.34 8.51
CA ASP A 16 8.95 2.69 9.14
C ASP A 16 8.56 2.13 10.50
N ARG A 17 8.30 0.81 10.55
CA ARG A 17 8.01 0.07 11.79
C ARG A 17 9.06 0.33 12.88
N ARG A 18 10.32 0.59 12.49
CA ARG A 18 11.41 0.94 13.40
C ARG A 18 11.17 2.26 14.14
N LEU A 19 10.67 3.28 13.45
CA LEU A 19 10.41 4.59 14.05
C LEU A 19 9.27 4.48 15.07
N GLY A 20 8.16 3.85 14.70
CA GLY A 20 7.05 3.61 15.64
C GLY A 20 7.47 2.79 16.86
N CYS A 21 8.29 1.75 16.67
CA CYS A 21 8.83 0.99 17.80
C CYS A 21 9.72 1.85 18.72
N LEU A 22 10.56 2.72 18.18
CA LEU A 22 11.40 3.61 19.00
C LEU A 22 10.55 4.60 19.81
N VAL A 23 9.54 5.21 19.20
CA VAL A 23 8.63 6.15 19.90
C VAL A 23 7.95 5.45 21.08
N ILE A 24 7.39 4.25 20.86
CA ILE A 24 6.72 3.48 21.91
C ILE A 24 7.71 3.08 23.02
N LEU A 25 8.91 2.61 22.67
CA LEU A 25 9.91 2.22 23.68
C LEU A 25 10.31 3.39 24.58
N VAL A 26 10.55 4.57 24.00
CA VAL A 26 10.85 5.79 24.75
C VAL A 26 9.66 6.20 25.63
N ALA A 27 8.43 6.13 25.09
CA ALA A 27 7.23 6.48 25.82
C ALA A 27 6.99 5.59 27.04
N VAL A 28 7.20 4.27 26.90
CA VAL A 28 7.06 3.29 27.98
C VAL A 28 8.15 3.50 29.04
N ALA A 29 9.41 3.71 28.63
CA ALA A 29 10.50 3.99 29.57
C ALA A 29 10.23 5.25 30.42
N LEU A 30 9.59 6.27 29.83
CA LEU A 30 9.22 7.51 30.49
C LEU A 30 7.84 7.46 31.18
N SER A 31 7.10 6.36 31.07
CA SER A 31 5.72 6.27 31.58
C SER A 31 5.66 6.28 33.11
N TYR A 32 6.61 5.60 33.76
CA TYR A 32 6.66 5.47 35.22
C TYR A 32 6.79 6.84 35.94
N PRO A 33 7.76 7.71 35.59
CA PRO A 33 7.87 9.02 36.24
C PRO A 33 6.75 10.00 35.86
N THR A 34 6.14 9.84 34.68
CA THR A 34 5.15 10.81 34.15
C THR A 34 3.69 10.42 34.41
N ARG A 35 3.43 9.36 35.19
CA ARG A 35 2.08 8.79 35.41
C ARG A 35 1.30 8.52 34.11
N GLY A 36 2.03 8.15 33.04
CA GLY A 36 1.45 7.85 31.73
C GLY A 36 1.23 9.05 30.79
N LEU A 37 1.59 10.28 31.18
CA LEU A 37 1.51 11.43 30.27
C LEU A 37 2.40 11.26 29.03
N SER A 38 3.55 10.58 29.17
CA SER A 38 4.44 10.26 28.05
C SER A 38 3.74 9.47 26.94
N LEU A 39 2.74 8.64 27.27
CA LEU A 39 1.99 7.86 26.29
C LEU A 39 1.08 8.76 25.45
N ILE A 40 0.46 9.78 26.05
CA ILE A 40 -0.35 10.75 25.30
C ILE A 40 0.54 11.50 24.30
N ILE A 41 1.70 11.98 24.76
CA ILE A 41 2.67 12.68 23.89
C ILE A 41 3.14 11.76 22.76
N ALA A 42 3.36 10.47 23.04
CA ALA A 42 3.75 9.49 22.04
C ALA A 42 2.70 9.30 20.95
N VAL A 43 1.41 9.24 21.30
CA VAL A 43 0.33 9.16 20.30
C VAL A 43 0.32 10.39 19.38
N PHE A 44 0.51 11.59 19.94
CA PHE A 44 0.62 12.81 19.13
C PHE A 44 1.88 12.81 18.25
N ALA A 45 3.01 12.33 18.77
CA ALA A 45 4.24 12.20 18.01
C ALA A 45 4.09 11.21 16.85
N ASP A 46 3.48 10.04 17.08
CA ASP A 46 3.18 9.06 16.04
C ASP A 46 2.22 9.61 14.99
N TYR A 47 1.20 10.37 15.40
CA TYR A 47 0.29 11.04 14.48
C TYR A 47 1.01 12.08 13.61
N LEU A 48 1.86 12.91 14.21
CA LEU A 48 2.63 13.91 13.47
C LEU A 48 3.61 13.24 12.50
N LEU A 49 4.28 12.19 12.97
CA LEU A 49 5.18 11.38 12.16
C LEU A 49 4.44 10.79 10.96
N TYR A 50 3.24 10.21 11.16
CA TYR A 50 2.41 9.67 10.09
C TYR A 50 2.12 10.69 8.98
N HIS A 51 1.90 11.96 9.32
CA HIS A 51 1.69 13.03 8.33
C HIS A 51 2.96 13.43 7.58
N LEU A 52 4.11 13.35 8.24
CA LEU A 52 5.42 13.65 7.65
C LEU A 52 5.93 12.56 6.71
N LEU A 53 5.39 11.35 6.82
CA LEU A 53 5.87 10.20 6.08
C LEU A 53 5.57 10.30 4.58
N PRO A 54 6.57 10.01 3.72
CA PRO A 54 6.38 10.04 2.27
C PRO A 54 5.43 8.93 1.83
N GLU A 55 4.71 9.18 0.74
CA GLU A 55 3.93 8.18 0.04
C GLU A 55 4.84 7.35 -0.86
N ILE A 56 4.64 6.03 -0.85
CA ILE A 56 5.31 5.07 -1.73
C ILE A 56 4.29 4.35 -2.60
N THR A 57 4.72 3.94 -3.78
CA THR A 57 3.89 3.17 -4.70
C THR A 57 4.36 1.72 -4.72
N ILE A 58 3.42 0.79 -4.61
CA ILE A 58 3.70 -0.64 -4.54
C ILE A 58 2.91 -1.37 -5.63
N CYS A 59 3.54 -2.35 -6.27
CA CYS A 59 2.85 -3.21 -7.24
C CYS A 59 2.10 -4.35 -6.52
N TYR A 60 0.84 -4.58 -6.87
CA TYR A 60 0.04 -5.68 -6.30
C TYR A 60 0.60 -7.08 -6.56
N ARG A 61 1.31 -7.28 -7.68
CA ARG A 61 1.72 -8.62 -8.12
C ARG A 61 3.07 -9.06 -7.56
N CYS A 62 4.06 -8.17 -7.67
CA CYS A 62 5.45 -8.49 -7.32
C CYS A 62 5.94 -7.76 -6.07
N HIS A 63 5.09 -6.91 -5.47
CA HIS A 63 5.43 -6.08 -4.32
C HIS A 63 6.67 -5.18 -4.52
N ALA A 64 7.02 -4.87 -5.77
CA ALA A 64 8.06 -3.89 -6.06
C ALA A 64 7.67 -2.52 -5.50
N VAL A 65 8.56 -1.94 -4.69
CA VAL A 65 8.38 -0.65 -4.01
C VAL A 65 9.10 0.44 -4.80
N TYR A 66 8.36 1.48 -5.15
CA TYR A 66 8.87 2.67 -5.82
C TYR A 66 8.86 3.83 -4.84
N ARG A 67 10.05 4.30 -4.46
CA ARG A 67 10.28 5.47 -3.60
C ARG A 67 10.61 6.70 -4.44
N ASN A 68 10.31 7.90 -3.94
CA ASN A 68 10.60 9.18 -4.59
C ASN A 68 10.04 9.33 -6.01
N VAL A 69 8.93 8.65 -6.31
CA VAL A 69 8.20 8.83 -7.57
C VAL A 69 7.11 9.86 -7.37
N GLU A 70 6.95 10.76 -8.35
CA GLU A 70 5.88 11.76 -8.37
C GLU A 70 4.53 11.07 -8.14
N ARG A 71 3.72 11.63 -7.23
CA ARG A 71 2.39 11.10 -6.97
C ARG A 71 1.58 11.18 -8.26
N ASN A 72 1.30 10.02 -8.86
CA ASN A 72 0.31 9.96 -9.92
C ASN A 72 -1.09 9.97 -9.27
N PRO A 73 -1.91 11.02 -9.47
CA PRO A 73 -3.25 11.11 -8.90
C PRO A 73 -4.21 10.00 -9.37
N SER A 74 -3.84 9.25 -10.42
CA SER A 74 -4.60 8.08 -10.88
C SER A 74 -4.41 6.82 -10.01
N HIS A 75 -3.44 6.78 -9.10
CA HIS A 75 -3.26 5.62 -8.21
C HIS A 75 -4.10 5.79 -6.94
N ALA A 76 -4.98 4.80 -6.70
CA ALA A 76 -5.82 4.74 -5.51
C ALA A 76 -5.07 4.12 -4.32
N PRO A 77 -5.60 4.31 -3.09
CA PRO A 77 -5.21 3.51 -1.93
C PRO A 77 -5.36 2.01 -2.18
N PHE A 78 -4.74 1.20 -1.31
CA PHE A 78 -4.85 -0.26 -1.38
C PHE A 78 -6.31 -0.73 -1.36
N ASP A 79 -6.67 -1.57 -2.33
CA ASP A 79 -7.96 -2.23 -2.48
C ASP A 79 -7.80 -3.73 -2.16
N PRO A 80 -8.43 -4.24 -1.08
CA PRO A 80 -8.37 -5.65 -0.71
C PRO A 80 -8.85 -6.60 -1.80
N ALA A 81 -9.85 -6.22 -2.60
CA ALA A 81 -10.39 -7.09 -3.64
C ALA A 81 -9.37 -7.31 -4.78
N VAL A 82 -8.60 -6.26 -5.10
CA VAL A 82 -7.50 -6.36 -6.06
C VAL A 82 -6.36 -7.19 -5.47
N GLY A 83 -6.03 -6.98 -4.20
CA GLY A 83 -5.04 -7.79 -3.47
C GLY A 83 -5.36 -9.29 -3.50
N GLU A 84 -6.56 -9.67 -3.09
CA GLU A 84 -7.02 -11.06 -3.07
C GLU A 84 -6.95 -11.70 -4.47
N LYS A 85 -7.32 -10.96 -5.52
CA LYS A 85 -7.20 -11.45 -6.90
C LYS A 85 -5.77 -11.87 -7.24
N TYR A 86 -4.77 -11.06 -6.85
CA TYR A 86 -3.36 -11.38 -7.09
C TYR A 86 -2.86 -12.52 -6.20
N GLU A 87 -3.36 -12.66 -4.98
CA GLU A 87 -3.08 -13.80 -4.09
C GLU A 87 -3.67 -15.11 -4.62
N VAL A 88 -4.88 -15.08 -5.16
CA VAL A 88 -5.52 -16.24 -5.82
C VAL A 88 -4.75 -16.64 -7.07
N GLU A 89 -4.29 -15.67 -7.86
CA GLU A 89 -3.41 -15.94 -9.02
C GLU A 89 -2.09 -16.59 -8.58
N ALA A 90 -1.46 -16.08 -7.52
CA ALA A 90 -0.18 -16.58 -7.01
C ALA A 90 -0.29 -17.97 -6.36
N SER A 91 -1.38 -18.25 -5.65
CA SER A 91 -1.63 -19.56 -5.02
C SER A 91 -1.93 -20.67 -6.03
N GLY A 92 -2.20 -20.32 -7.29
CA GLY A 92 -2.64 -21.28 -8.30
C GLY A 92 -4.00 -21.90 -7.98
N TYR A 93 -4.76 -21.32 -7.05
CA TYR A 93 -6.07 -21.82 -6.67
C TYR A 93 -7.04 -21.68 -7.84
N ARG A 94 -7.33 -22.82 -8.47
CA ARG A 94 -8.31 -22.91 -9.55
C ARG A 94 -9.69 -23.10 -8.95
N ASN A 95 -10.51 -22.04 -8.93
CA ASN A 95 -11.92 -22.17 -8.56
C ASN A 95 -12.68 -22.98 -9.63
N PRO A 96 -13.16 -24.21 -9.33
CA PRO A 96 -13.81 -25.07 -10.32
C PRO A 96 -15.20 -24.60 -10.74
N ARG A 97 -15.83 -23.72 -9.95
CA ARG A 97 -17.19 -23.20 -10.21
C ARG A 97 -17.21 -22.06 -11.22
N VAL A 98 -16.04 -21.49 -11.55
CA VAL A 98 -15.91 -20.42 -12.55
C VAL A 98 -15.43 -21.08 -13.85
N PRO A 99 -16.27 -21.15 -14.90
CA PRO A 99 -15.84 -21.64 -16.20
C PRO A 99 -14.64 -20.83 -16.69
N ARG A 100 -13.66 -21.49 -17.32
CA ARG A 100 -12.54 -20.79 -17.99
C ARG A 100 -13.10 -19.93 -19.12
N THR A 101 -13.53 -18.71 -18.82
CA THR A 101 -13.72 -17.72 -19.87
C THR A 101 -12.34 -17.22 -20.23
N SER A 102 -11.93 -17.51 -21.46
CA SER A 102 -10.71 -16.98 -22.06
C SER A 102 -10.88 -15.48 -22.29
N HIS A 103 -10.79 -14.67 -21.22
CA HIS A 103 -10.66 -13.23 -21.33
C HIS A 103 -9.22 -12.86 -21.76
N ARG A 104 -8.88 -13.25 -22.98
CA ARG A 104 -7.99 -12.49 -23.86
C ARG A 104 -8.89 -11.55 -24.67
N ALA A 105 -9.43 -10.53 -24.02
CA ALA A 105 -10.10 -9.43 -24.71
C ALA A 105 -9.32 -8.17 -24.39
N GLY A 106 -8.60 -7.67 -25.40
CA GLY A 106 -7.81 -6.45 -25.32
C GLY A 106 -8.65 -5.29 -24.78
N ARG A 107 -8.09 -4.59 -23.79
CA ARG A 107 -8.59 -3.29 -23.34
C ARG A 107 -8.37 -2.30 -24.50
N LYS A 108 -9.38 -2.07 -25.34
CA LYS A 108 -9.41 -0.91 -26.25
C LYS A 108 -9.40 0.35 -25.37
N GLY A 109 -8.38 1.19 -25.53
CA GLY A 109 -8.36 2.51 -24.91
C GLY A 109 -9.43 3.42 -25.53
N PRO A 110 -10.08 4.29 -24.76
CA PRO A 110 -11.00 5.28 -25.29
C PRO A 110 -10.21 6.47 -25.83
N ASN A 111 -9.86 6.47 -27.12
CA ASN A 111 -9.70 7.69 -27.92
C ASN A 111 -9.40 7.35 -29.39
N GLN A 112 -10.47 7.22 -30.18
CA GLN A 112 -10.43 7.43 -31.63
C GLN A 112 -11.73 8.12 -32.05
N GLY A 113 -11.60 9.38 -32.50
CA GLY A 113 -12.49 10.00 -33.47
C GLY A 113 -13.42 11.09 -32.96
N GLU A 114 -12.95 12.33 -32.99
CA GLU A 114 -13.69 13.47 -33.60
C GLU A 114 -12.65 14.54 -33.98
N GLY A 115 -12.55 14.82 -35.28
CA GLY A 115 -11.57 15.71 -35.92
C GLY A 115 -11.24 15.24 -37.33
#